data_AF-A0A094IEP8-F1
#
_entry.id   AF-A0A094IEP8-F1
#
_cell.length_a   1.000
_cell.length_b   1.000
_cell.length_c   1.000
_cell.angle_alpha   90.00
_cell.angle_beta   90.00
_cell.angle_gamma   90.00
#
_symmetry.space_group_name_H-M   'P 1'
#
loop_
_entity.id
_entity.type
_entity.pdbx_description
1 polymer ?
#
loop_
_entity_poly.entity_id
_entity_poly.type
_entity_poly.pdbx_seq_one_letter_code
_entity_poly.pdbx_strand_id
1 'polypeptide(L)'
;KTNWSLEIRKRFAPPLAAESGEFPDASTIEARMLPLCFEAGLVGGHAADASPFMAVAAETFVKQFLASVFGRTRADGPSSGGGGWVSTRRYKRALEREEERWARGEVVRDKSGLLPVEAKAASERGALGMADLRVALEMGDCGVGQMPVVMEMIRYGFQEGEVEGWQSGKGVGDQKLGAAGAAGPDADVEMADADAEDALNGWGWEGAGSDDRADLNSLLDSCLASGS
;
A
#
# COMPACT_ATOMS: atom_id res chain seq x y z
N LYS A 1 -10.38 -48.56 17.03
CA LYS A 1 -11.23 -47.49 16.43
C LYS A 1 -10.63 -46.16 16.83
N THR A 2 -9.96 -45.50 15.91
CA THR A 2 -9.49 -44.11 16.09
C THR A 2 -10.70 -43.24 16.40
N ASN A 3 -10.59 -42.42 17.45
CA ASN A 3 -11.67 -41.55 17.87
C ASN A 3 -11.57 -40.24 17.07
N TRP A 4 -12.15 -40.27 15.86
CA TRP A 4 -12.09 -39.18 14.89
C TRP A 4 -12.55 -37.83 15.45
N SER A 5 -13.50 -37.82 16.39
CA SER A 5 -13.97 -36.57 17.01
C SER A 5 -12.91 -35.89 17.87
N LEU A 6 -12.01 -36.65 18.50
CA LEU A 6 -10.87 -36.09 19.23
C LEU A 6 -9.82 -35.52 18.29
N GLU A 7 -9.60 -36.14 17.13
CA GLU A 7 -8.67 -35.64 16.12
C GLU A 7 -9.19 -34.37 15.44
N ILE A 8 -10.48 -34.30 15.14
CA ILE A 8 -11.11 -33.08 14.60
C ILE A 8 -10.97 -31.91 15.58
N ARG A 9 -11.14 -32.16 16.89
CA ARG A 9 -11.00 -31.10 17.90
C ARG A 9 -9.58 -30.54 18.01
N LYS A 10 -8.55 -31.29 17.59
CA LYS A 10 -7.16 -30.81 17.55
C LYS A 10 -6.97 -29.64 16.57
N ARG A 11 -7.89 -29.39 15.65
CA ARG A 11 -7.85 -28.25 14.72
C ARG A 11 -7.80 -26.88 15.43
N PHE A 12 -8.39 -26.79 16.61
CA PHE A 12 -8.46 -25.56 17.42
C PHE A 12 -7.35 -25.46 18.46
N ALA A 13 -6.47 -26.45 18.57
CA ALA A 13 -5.35 -26.42 19.50
C ALA A 13 -4.22 -25.45 19.10
N PRO A 14 -3.79 -25.37 17.82
CA PRO A 14 -2.79 -24.39 17.43
C PRO A 14 -3.41 -22.99 17.30
N PRO A 15 -2.69 -21.94 17.73
CA PRO A 15 -3.16 -20.55 17.59
C PRO A 15 -3.34 -20.18 16.12
N LEU A 16 -4.26 -19.26 15.84
CA LEU A 16 -4.44 -18.73 14.50
C LEU A 16 -3.28 -17.80 14.14
N ALA A 17 -2.93 -17.72 12.85
CA ALA A 17 -1.94 -16.75 12.37
C ALA A 17 -2.35 -15.29 12.69
N ALA A 18 -3.66 -15.03 12.79
CA ALA A 18 -4.18 -13.73 13.21
C ALA A 18 -3.92 -13.43 14.71
N GLU A 19 -3.75 -14.46 15.55
CA GLU A 19 -3.48 -14.32 16.98
C GLU A 19 -1.98 -14.25 17.27
N SER A 20 -1.17 -15.03 16.55
CA SER A 20 0.30 -14.99 16.70
C SER A 20 0.93 -13.78 16.01
N GLY A 21 0.29 -13.23 14.98
CA GLY A 21 0.86 -12.17 14.14
C GLY A 21 2.01 -12.67 13.24
N GLU A 22 2.26 -13.97 13.22
CA GLU A 22 3.32 -14.60 12.42
C GLU A 22 2.73 -15.24 11.17
N PHE A 23 3.49 -15.20 10.08
CA PHE A 23 3.10 -15.88 8.84
C PHE A 23 3.15 -17.41 9.05
N PRO A 24 2.13 -18.18 8.61
CA PRO A 24 2.05 -19.60 8.89
C PRO A 24 3.16 -20.37 8.15
N ASP A 25 3.90 -21.19 8.90
CA ASP A 25 4.89 -22.12 8.36
C ASP A 25 4.25 -23.45 7.94
N ALA A 26 5.00 -24.29 7.22
CA ALA A 26 4.50 -25.59 6.79
C ALA A 26 4.11 -26.49 7.99
N SER A 27 4.78 -26.38 9.13
CA SER A 27 4.45 -27.23 10.29
C SER A 27 3.11 -26.84 10.92
N THR A 28 2.82 -25.55 11.06
CA THR A 28 1.54 -25.06 11.58
C THR A 28 0.39 -25.31 10.61
N ILE A 29 0.63 -25.20 9.30
CA ILE A 29 -0.36 -25.54 8.26
C ILE A 29 -0.71 -27.03 8.33
N GLU A 30 0.30 -27.91 8.40
CA GLU A 30 0.11 -29.36 8.49
C GLU A 30 -0.70 -29.76 9.74
N ALA A 31 -0.35 -29.19 10.89
CA ALA A 31 -1.05 -29.44 12.16
C ALA A 31 -2.55 -29.11 12.10
N ARG A 32 -2.96 -28.18 11.23
CA ARG A 32 -4.38 -27.80 11.03
C ARG A 32 -5.03 -28.50 9.85
N MET A 33 -4.26 -28.83 8.82
CA MET A 33 -4.75 -29.50 7.62
C MET A 33 -5.17 -30.94 7.89
N LEU A 34 -4.45 -31.67 8.75
CA LEU A 34 -4.77 -33.06 9.05
C LEU A 34 -6.16 -33.22 9.74
N PRO A 35 -6.50 -32.47 10.81
CA PRO A 35 -7.86 -32.46 11.37
C PRO A 35 -8.94 -32.06 10.36
N LEU A 36 -8.64 -31.12 9.46
CA LEU A 36 -9.56 -30.68 8.39
C LEU A 36 -9.85 -31.79 7.38
N CYS A 37 -8.83 -32.58 7.00
CA CYS A 37 -9.01 -33.73 6.14
C CYS A 37 -9.96 -34.76 6.76
N PHE A 38 -9.80 -35.03 8.07
CA PHE A 38 -10.69 -35.96 8.77
C PHE A 38 -12.11 -35.43 8.91
N GLU A 39 -12.29 -34.12 9.12
CA GLU A 39 -13.60 -33.47 9.09
C GLU A 39 -14.28 -33.60 7.70
N ALA A 40 -13.51 -33.45 6.63
CA ALA A 40 -13.98 -33.64 5.26
C ALA A 40 -14.20 -35.11 4.86
N GLY A 41 -13.98 -36.06 5.78
CA GLY A 41 -14.14 -37.51 5.54
C GLY A 41 -12.95 -38.18 4.84
N LEU A 42 -11.83 -37.47 4.68
CA LEU A 42 -10.61 -37.97 4.04
C LEU A 42 -9.75 -38.72 5.08
N VAL A 43 -10.03 -40.01 5.23
CA VAL A 43 -9.37 -40.92 6.19
C VAL A 43 -7.86 -41.05 5.92
N GLY A 44 -7.41 -40.82 4.68
CA GLY A 44 -6.00 -40.86 4.28
C GLY A 44 -5.19 -39.60 4.59
N GLY A 45 -5.81 -38.55 5.14
CA GLY A 45 -5.14 -37.27 5.36
C GLY A 45 -4.76 -36.56 4.05
N HIS A 46 -3.81 -35.64 4.13
CA HIS A 46 -3.30 -34.89 2.98
C HIS A 46 -2.00 -35.51 2.43
N ALA A 47 -1.65 -35.15 1.19
CA ALA A 47 -0.33 -35.47 0.64
C ALA A 47 0.78 -34.77 1.45
N ALA A 48 1.97 -35.38 1.53
CA ALA A 48 3.10 -34.83 2.28
C ALA A 48 3.53 -33.44 1.75
N ASP A 49 3.46 -33.23 0.44
CA ASP A 49 3.86 -31.97 -0.18
C ASP A 49 2.76 -30.89 -0.12
N ALA A 50 1.54 -31.23 0.27
CA ALA A 50 0.44 -30.26 0.28
C ALA A 50 0.70 -29.09 1.24
N SER A 51 1.30 -29.35 2.40
CA SER A 51 1.63 -28.31 3.37
C SER A 51 2.67 -27.31 2.85
N PRO A 52 3.86 -27.73 2.36
CA PRO A 52 4.83 -26.79 1.82
C PRO A 52 4.31 -26.06 0.56
N PHE A 53 3.50 -26.72 -0.29
CA PHE A 53 2.85 -26.03 -1.40
C PHE A 53 1.89 -24.94 -0.94
N MET A 54 1.09 -25.20 0.09
CA MET A 54 0.17 -24.20 0.65
C MET A 54 0.93 -23.02 1.27
N ALA A 55 2.07 -23.24 1.92
CA ALA A 55 2.90 -22.17 2.46
C ALA A 55 3.41 -21.23 1.35
N VAL A 56 3.96 -21.79 0.27
CA VAL A 56 4.44 -21.01 -0.89
C VAL A 56 3.28 -20.31 -1.61
N ALA A 57 2.13 -20.97 -1.76
CA ALA A 57 0.94 -20.38 -2.36
C ALA A 57 0.43 -19.19 -1.53
N ALA A 58 0.38 -19.32 -0.21
CA ALA A 58 -0.02 -18.23 0.68
C ALA A 58 0.95 -17.05 0.61
N GLU A 59 2.26 -17.31 0.56
CA GLU A 59 3.28 -16.26 0.43
C GLU A 59 3.12 -15.52 -0.91
N THR A 60 2.95 -16.27 -2.00
CA THR A 60 2.76 -15.70 -3.33
C THR A 60 1.48 -14.88 -3.40
N PHE A 61 0.39 -15.36 -2.79
CA PHE A 61 -0.88 -14.64 -2.71
C PHE A 61 -0.72 -13.31 -1.98
N VAL A 62 -0.08 -13.30 -0.81
CA VAL A 62 0.13 -12.06 -0.05
C VAL A 62 1.04 -11.09 -0.80
N LYS A 63 2.09 -11.59 -1.46
CA LYS A 63 2.97 -10.75 -2.30
C LYS A 63 2.21 -10.12 -3.47
N GLN A 64 1.37 -10.90 -4.16
CA GLN A 64 0.56 -10.40 -5.27
C GLN A 64 -0.49 -9.39 -4.79
N PHE A 65 -1.14 -9.67 -3.67
CA PHE A 65 -2.07 -8.75 -3.03
C PHE A 65 -1.40 -7.42 -2.69
N LEU A 66 -0.27 -7.44 -1.97
CA LEU A 66 0.47 -6.23 -1.62
C LEU A 66 0.97 -5.50 -2.86
N ALA A 67 1.49 -6.20 -3.86
CA ALA A 67 1.92 -5.60 -5.12
C ALA A 67 0.75 -4.89 -5.84
N SER A 68 -0.45 -5.47 -5.82
CA SER A 68 -1.65 -4.85 -6.37
C SER A 68 -2.09 -3.62 -5.57
N VAL A 69 -1.96 -3.64 -4.23
CA VAL A 69 -2.28 -2.48 -3.38
C VAL A 69 -1.31 -1.35 -3.71
N PHE A 70 -0.01 -1.64 -3.66
CA PHE A 70 1.03 -0.66 -3.94
C PHE A 70 0.94 -0.05 -5.35
N GLY A 71 0.64 -0.86 -6.37
CA GLY A 71 0.50 -0.37 -7.74
C GLY A 71 -0.70 0.57 -7.95
N ARG A 72 -1.68 0.58 -7.05
CA ARG A 72 -2.87 1.45 -7.11
C ARG A 72 -2.77 2.69 -6.23
N THR A 73 -2.08 2.61 -5.10
CA THR A 73 -2.05 3.67 -4.09
C THR A 73 -0.79 4.52 -4.14
N ARG A 74 0.22 4.09 -4.90
CA ARG A 74 1.51 4.77 -5.01
C ARG A 74 1.96 4.85 -6.45
N ALA A 75 2.68 5.92 -6.75
CA ALA A 75 3.36 6.12 -8.02
C ALA A 75 4.83 5.71 -7.92
N ASP A 76 5.51 5.69 -9.06
CA ASP A 76 6.98 5.60 -9.15
C ASP A 76 7.58 4.33 -8.56
N GLY A 77 6.98 3.18 -8.90
CA GLY A 77 7.52 1.88 -8.59
C GLY A 77 8.66 1.45 -9.51
N PRO A 78 9.46 0.45 -9.08
CA PRO A 78 10.62 -0.02 -9.82
C PRO A 78 10.20 -0.63 -11.17
N SER A 79 10.87 -0.20 -12.24
CA SER A 79 10.64 -0.62 -13.62
C SER A 79 10.88 -2.13 -13.80
N SER A 80 11.84 -2.68 -13.05
CA SER A 80 12.19 -4.11 -13.07
C SER A 80 11.11 -5.03 -12.48
N GLY A 81 10.08 -4.49 -11.80
CA GLY A 81 9.13 -5.26 -10.98
C GLY A 81 7.92 -5.83 -11.71
N GLY A 82 7.75 -5.61 -13.02
CA GLY A 82 6.63 -6.15 -13.81
C GLY A 82 5.22 -5.70 -13.39
N GLY A 83 5.10 -4.89 -12.34
CA GLY A 83 3.85 -4.26 -11.93
C GLY A 83 3.58 -3.06 -12.81
N GLY A 84 2.36 -2.91 -13.32
CA GLY A 84 1.91 -1.73 -14.05
C GLY A 84 1.81 -0.50 -13.14
N TRP A 85 2.93 -0.07 -12.57
CA TRP A 85 3.02 1.11 -11.72
C TRP A 85 2.73 2.35 -12.56
N VAL A 86 1.97 3.26 -11.98
CA VAL A 86 1.81 4.60 -12.56
C VAL A 86 3.07 5.39 -12.22
N SER A 87 3.84 5.76 -13.25
CA SER A 87 5.05 6.56 -13.07
C SER A 87 4.84 8.01 -13.51
N THR A 88 5.30 8.95 -12.69
CA THR A 88 5.31 10.38 -12.98
C THR A 88 6.27 10.70 -14.12
N ARG A 89 6.01 11.80 -14.86
CA ARG A 89 6.86 12.23 -15.98
C ARG A 89 8.28 12.59 -15.52
N ARG A 90 8.41 13.17 -14.32
CA ARG A 90 9.69 13.48 -13.68
C ARG A 90 10.49 12.20 -13.42
N TYR A 91 9.84 11.18 -12.86
CA TYR A 91 10.46 9.88 -12.59
C TYR A 91 10.90 9.19 -13.89
N LYS A 92 10.05 9.16 -14.93
CA LYS A 92 10.42 8.58 -16.24
C LYS A 92 11.66 9.24 -16.85
N ARG A 93 11.72 10.58 -16.86
CA ARG A 93 12.89 11.32 -17.36
C ARG A 93 14.15 11.08 -16.53
N ALA A 94 14.01 10.89 -15.23
CA ALA A 94 15.13 10.57 -14.35
C ALA A 94 15.63 9.14 -14.60
N LEU A 95 14.70 8.20 -14.77
CA LEU A 95 15.00 6.80 -15.06
C LEU A 95 15.73 6.65 -16.40
N GLU A 96 15.24 7.26 -17.48
CA GLU A 96 15.90 7.24 -18.80
C GLU A 96 17.34 7.75 -18.72
N ARG A 97 17.56 8.86 -18.00
CA ARG A 97 18.91 9.43 -17.81
C ARG A 97 19.83 8.50 -17.03
N GLU A 98 19.33 7.78 -16.03
CA GLU A 98 20.14 6.83 -15.27
C GLU A 98 20.37 5.51 -16.01
N GLU A 99 19.41 5.06 -16.80
CA GLU A 99 19.58 3.91 -17.69
C GLU A 99 20.66 4.16 -18.73
N GLU A 100 20.72 5.37 -19.30
CA GLU A 100 21.81 5.77 -20.20
C GLU A 100 23.17 5.82 -19.49
N ARG A 101 23.22 6.32 -18.24
CA ARG A 101 24.47 6.32 -17.44
C ARG A 101 24.90 4.92 -17.04
N TRP A 102 23.94 4.03 -16.77
CA TRP A 102 24.19 2.61 -16.55
C TRP A 102 24.74 1.93 -17.81
N ALA A 103 24.16 2.21 -18.99
CA ALA A 103 24.67 1.70 -20.27
C ALA A 103 26.09 2.21 -20.59
N ARG A 104 26.44 3.42 -20.13
CA ARG A 104 27.81 3.97 -20.19
C ARG A 104 28.75 3.44 -19.10
N GLY A 105 28.24 2.68 -18.13
CA GLY A 105 29.02 2.11 -17.02
C GLY A 105 29.39 3.11 -15.92
N GLU A 106 28.75 4.28 -15.88
CA GLU A 106 29.02 5.35 -14.91
C GLU A 106 28.26 5.16 -13.59
N VAL A 107 27.14 4.44 -13.63
CA VAL A 107 26.27 4.18 -12.49
C VAL A 107 26.25 2.68 -12.21
N VAL A 108 26.23 2.31 -10.93
CA VAL A 108 26.14 0.91 -10.50
C VAL A 108 24.77 0.65 -9.84
N ARG A 109 24.12 -0.47 -10.18
CA ARG A 109 22.88 -0.92 -9.53
C ARG A 109 23.17 -1.37 -8.11
N ASP A 110 22.22 -1.13 -7.22
CA ASP A 110 22.31 -1.59 -5.84
C ASP A 110 22.26 -3.13 -5.75
N LYS A 111 22.57 -3.70 -4.58
CA LYS A 111 22.50 -5.15 -4.28
C LYS A 111 21.12 -5.76 -4.60
N SER A 112 20.09 -4.92 -4.59
CA SER A 112 18.71 -5.23 -4.95
C SER A 112 18.43 -5.22 -6.47
N GLY A 113 19.40 -4.84 -7.30
CA GLY A 113 19.27 -4.74 -8.76
C GLY A 113 18.59 -3.45 -9.24
N LEU A 114 18.31 -2.51 -8.33
CA LEU A 114 17.64 -1.24 -8.59
C LEU A 114 18.65 -0.15 -9.01
N LEU A 115 18.20 0.79 -9.85
CA LEU A 115 18.95 2.03 -10.12
C LEU A 115 18.89 2.98 -8.91
N PRO A 116 19.86 3.90 -8.73
CA PRO A 116 19.85 4.84 -7.61
C PRO A 116 18.57 5.67 -7.48
N VAL A 117 17.97 6.13 -8.59
CA VAL A 117 16.67 6.82 -8.60
C VAL A 117 15.54 5.91 -8.13
N GLU A 118 15.55 4.63 -8.54
CA GLU A 118 14.56 3.66 -8.07
C GLU A 118 14.75 3.34 -6.59
N ALA A 119 15.98 3.26 -6.10
CA ALA A 119 16.31 3.02 -4.70
C ALA A 119 15.90 4.22 -3.82
N LYS A 120 16.12 5.46 -4.30
CA LYS A 120 15.66 6.67 -3.61
C LYS A 120 14.14 6.72 -3.55
N ALA A 121 13.46 6.53 -4.68
CA ALA A 121 11.99 6.43 -4.71
C ALA A 121 11.49 5.28 -3.83
N ALA A 122 12.24 4.17 -3.73
CA ALA A 122 11.92 3.09 -2.82
C ALA A 122 12.02 3.47 -1.35
N SER A 123 13.02 4.25 -0.96
CA SER A 123 13.22 4.71 0.41
C SER A 123 12.24 5.81 0.83
N GLU A 124 11.83 6.66 -0.11
CA GLU A 124 10.87 7.75 0.14
C GLU A 124 9.42 7.25 0.24
N ARG A 125 9.16 5.98 -0.15
CA ARG A 125 7.84 5.37 0.02
C ARG A 125 7.51 5.23 1.50
N GLY A 126 6.55 6.03 1.96
CA GLY A 126 5.95 5.92 3.28
C GLY A 126 5.24 4.59 3.50
N ALA A 127 4.99 4.25 4.78
CA ALA A 127 4.26 3.05 5.16
C ALA A 127 2.85 3.00 4.55
N LEU A 128 2.31 1.80 4.35
CA LEU A 128 0.93 1.61 3.90
C LEU A 128 -0.05 1.89 5.04
N GLY A 129 -1.01 2.77 4.78
CA GLY A 129 -2.13 3.01 5.68
C GLY A 129 -3.34 2.12 5.37
N MET A 130 -4.30 2.07 6.30
CA MET A 130 -5.57 1.40 6.06
C MET A 130 -6.44 2.18 5.05
N ALA A 131 -6.30 3.51 4.99
CA ALA A 131 -6.92 4.32 3.94
C ALA A 131 -6.45 3.90 2.55
N ASP A 132 -5.14 3.69 2.37
CA ASP A 132 -4.58 3.16 1.12
C ASP A 132 -5.18 1.78 0.79
N LEU A 133 -5.27 0.89 1.78
CA LEU A 133 -5.84 -0.45 1.59
C LEU A 133 -7.30 -0.40 1.12
N ARG A 134 -8.10 0.47 1.75
CA ARG A 134 -9.50 0.67 1.39
C ARG A 134 -9.65 1.22 -0.02
N VAL A 135 -8.86 2.24 -0.35
CA VAL A 135 -8.84 2.85 -1.68
C VAL A 135 -8.43 1.83 -2.74
N ALA A 136 -7.44 0.98 -2.45
CA ALA A 136 -7.02 -0.11 -3.35
C ALA A 136 -8.12 -1.15 -3.59
N LEU A 137 -8.91 -1.47 -2.55
CA LEU A 137 -10.05 -2.40 -2.61
C LEU A 137 -11.24 -1.80 -3.38
N GLU A 138 -11.51 -0.50 -3.22
CA GLU A 138 -12.57 0.18 -3.94
C GLU A 138 -12.23 0.35 -5.44
N MET A 139 -10.95 0.56 -5.76
CA MET A 139 -10.48 0.70 -7.16
C MET A 139 -10.48 -0.62 -7.96
N GLY A 140 -10.46 -1.79 -7.31
CA GLY A 140 -10.58 -3.06 -8.04
C GLY A 140 -10.32 -4.30 -7.20
N ASP A 141 -10.49 -5.47 -7.82
CA ASP A 141 -10.25 -6.74 -7.13
C ASP A 141 -8.75 -6.95 -6.89
N CYS A 142 -8.38 -7.23 -5.64
CA CYS A 142 -7.03 -7.56 -5.21
C CYS A 142 -6.95 -9.01 -4.71
N GLY A 143 -7.91 -9.87 -5.09
CA GLY A 143 -8.05 -11.26 -4.65
C GLY A 143 -8.72 -11.40 -3.29
N VAL A 144 -8.46 -10.47 -2.37
CA VAL A 144 -9.12 -10.40 -1.05
C VAL A 144 -10.57 -9.91 -1.15
N GLY A 145 -10.95 -9.27 -2.28
CA GLY A 145 -12.34 -8.92 -2.56
C GLY A 145 -13.29 -10.12 -2.64
N GLN A 146 -12.74 -11.32 -2.90
CA GLN A 146 -13.49 -12.58 -2.91
C GLN A 146 -13.79 -13.10 -1.49
N MET A 147 -13.20 -12.52 -0.44
CA MET A 147 -13.36 -12.93 0.96
C MET A 147 -14.26 -11.93 1.70
N PRO A 148 -15.58 -12.19 1.83
CA PRO A 148 -16.54 -11.19 2.33
C PRO A 148 -16.26 -10.74 3.76
N VAL A 149 -15.81 -11.66 4.63
CA VAL A 149 -15.50 -11.35 6.04
C VAL A 149 -14.29 -10.41 6.15
N VAL A 150 -13.27 -10.64 5.34
CA VAL A 150 -12.05 -9.79 5.36
C VAL A 150 -12.38 -8.41 4.80
N MET A 151 -13.18 -8.35 3.73
CA MET A 151 -13.66 -7.10 3.15
C MET A 151 -14.48 -6.28 4.14
N GLU A 152 -15.38 -6.92 4.89
CA GLU A 152 -16.19 -6.26 5.92
C GLU A 152 -15.32 -5.72 7.06
N MET A 153 -14.33 -6.50 7.54
CA MET A 153 -13.39 -6.04 8.55
C MET A 153 -12.53 -4.87 8.09
N ILE A 154 -12.07 -4.85 6.83
CA ILE A 154 -11.29 -3.73 6.31
C ILE A 154 -12.16 -2.49 6.13
N ARG A 155 -13.40 -2.67 5.66
CA ARG A 155 -14.31 -1.56 5.37
C ARG A 155 -14.86 -0.87 6.62
N TYR A 156 -15.14 -1.64 7.67
CA TYR A 156 -15.80 -1.14 8.88
C TYR A 156 -14.97 -1.26 10.16
N GLY A 157 -13.93 -2.10 10.17
CA GLY A 157 -13.13 -2.36 11.36
C GLY A 157 -12.08 -1.29 11.66
N PHE A 158 -11.77 -0.41 10.71
CA PHE A 158 -10.86 0.70 10.93
C PHE A 158 -11.55 2.04 10.63
N GLN A 159 -11.83 2.80 11.67
CA GLN A 159 -12.23 4.20 11.56
C GLN A 159 -10.99 5.07 11.77
N GLU A 160 -10.52 5.66 10.68
CA GLU A 160 -9.42 6.61 10.69
C GLU A 160 -9.74 7.77 11.64
N GLY A 161 -8.86 8.04 12.62
CA GLY A 161 -9.04 9.12 13.60
C GLY A 161 -9.59 8.72 14.97
N GLU A 162 -10.03 7.47 15.22
CA GLU A 162 -10.43 7.09 16.58
C GLU A 162 -9.22 7.06 17.54
N VAL A 163 -8.12 6.40 17.19
CA VAL A 163 -6.98 6.32 18.14
C VAL A 163 -6.32 7.69 18.38
N GLU A 164 -6.25 8.54 17.34
CA GLU A 164 -5.67 9.88 17.43
C GLU A 164 -6.59 10.86 18.17
N GLY A 165 -7.90 10.78 17.99
CA GLY A 165 -8.88 11.58 18.74
C GLY A 165 -8.87 11.24 20.24
N TRP A 166 -8.66 9.97 20.59
CA TRP A 166 -8.58 9.53 21.99
C TRP A 166 -7.25 9.93 22.64
N GLN A 167 -6.12 9.87 21.93
CA GLN A 167 -4.82 10.36 22.44
C GLN A 167 -4.74 11.89 22.50
N SER A 168 -5.47 12.60 21.63
CA SER A 168 -5.57 14.08 21.62
C SER A 168 -6.65 14.61 22.58
N GLY A 169 -7.39 13.74 23.27
CA GLY A 169 -8.45 14.15 24.22
C GLY A 169 -9.68 14.75 23.56
N LYS A 170 -9.84 14.62 22.24
CA LYS A 170 -11.03 15.02 21.50
C LYS A 170 -11.84 13.78 21.19
N GLY A 171 -12.62 13.36 22.18
CA GLY A 171 -13.62 12.31 22.00
C GLY A 171 -14.57 12.62 20.85
N VAL A 172 -15.05 11.56 20.21
CA VAL A 172 -16.06 11.53 19.13
C VAL A 172 -17.28 12.36 19.57
N GLY A 173 -17.35 13.63 19.17
CA GLY A 173 -18.45 14.50 19.55
C GLY A 173 -18.24 16.02 19.44
N ASP A 174 -17.01 16.53 19.32
CA ASP A 174 -16.78 17.98 19.23
C ASP A 174 -16.13 18.38 17.89
N GLN A 175 -16.81 18.09 16.79
CA GLN A 175 -16.55 18.78 15.53
C GLN A 175 -17.19 20.16 15.61
N LYS A 176 -16.57 21.07 16.36
CA LYS A 176 -16.83 22.49 16.21
C LYS A 176 -16.36 22.88 14.81
N LEU A 177 -17.31 23.10 13.90
CA LEU A 177 -17.09 23.93 12.72
C LEU A 177 -16.54 25.28 13.21
N GLY A 178 -15.21 25.41 13.17
CA GLY A 178 -14.51 26.65 13.44
C GLY A 178 -14.75 27.60 12.28
N ALA A 179 -15.76 28.45 12.42
CA ALA A 179 -16.05 29.56 11.55
C ALA A 179 -14.78 30.38 11.27
N ALA A 180 -14.53 30.62 9.98
CA ALA A 180 -13.63 31.67 9.53
C ALA A 180 -14.03 33.00 10.19
N GLY A 181 -13.10 33.64 10.89
CA GLY A 181 -13.35 34.94 11.49
C GLY A 181 -12.29 35.44 12.47
N ALA A 182 -11.35 36.21 11.91
CA ALA A 182 -10.69 37.39 12.51
C ALA A 182 -9.37 37.24 13.34
N ALA A 183 -8.37 37.99 12.83
CA ALA A 183 -7.16 38.57 13.45
C ALA A 183 -5.99 37.62 13.77
N GLY A 184 -4.73 37.84 13.35
CA GLY A 184 -4.05 38.94 12.63
C GLY A 184 -2.64 38.47 12.18
N PRO A 185 -1.82 39.35 11.56
CA PRO A 185 -0.73 38.97 10.66
C PRO A 185 0.62 38.76 11.38
N ASP A 186 1.56 38.13 10.68
CA ASP A 186 3.00 38.06 10.99
C ASP A 186 3.40 37.09 12.12
N ALA A 187 3.38 35.79 11.82
CA ALA A 187 4.23 34.81 12.49
C ALA A 187 5.03 34.07 11.44
N ASP A 188 6.17 34.66 11.07
CA ASP A 188 7.19 34.03 10.25
C ASP A 188 7.71 32.79 10.99
N VAL A 189 7.37 31.61 10.47
CA VAL A 189 8.00 30.36 10.87
C VAL A 189 9.28 30.25 10.06
N GLU A 190 10.41 30.65 10.66
CA GLU A 190 11.72 30.40 10.07
C GLU A 190 12.00 28.89 10.04
N MET A 191 11.86 28.30 8.86
CA MET A 191 12.44 26.99 8.54
C MET A 191 13.79 27.23 7.88
N ALA A 192 14.84 26.90 8.62
CA ALA A 192 16.23 26.99 8.20
C ALA A 192 16.51 26.15 6.94
N ASP A 193 17.19 26.77 5.99
CA ASP A 193 18.03 26.21 4.92
C ASP A 193 17.53 24.91 4.25
N ALA A 194 16.57 25.06 3.34
CA ALA A 194 16.40 24.18 2.19
C ALA A 194 16.14 25.06 0.95
N ASP A 195 17.02 24.94 -0.05
CA ASP A 195 17.04 25.63 -1.34
C ASP A 195 15.73 26.38 -1.72
N ALA A 196 15.81 27.71 -1.67
CA ALA A 196 14.70 28.67 -1.73
C ALA A 196 13.94 28.77 -3.06
N GLU A 197 14.09 27.82 -3.98
CA GLU A 197 13.36 27.79 -5.26
C GLU A 197 12.19 26.78 -5.27
N ASP A 198 12.06 25.89 -4.28
CA ASP A 198 10.97 24.90 -4.20
C ASP A 198 9.89 25.23 -3.14
N ALA A 199 10.15 26.16 -2.21
CA ALA A 199 9.23 26.49 -1.12
C ALA A 199 8.00 27.34 -1.55
N LEU A 200 8.07 28.03 -2.69
CA LEU A 200 6.91 28.75 -3.27
C LEU A 200 5.97 27.82 -4.05
N ASN A 201 6.33 26.53 -4.21
CA ASN A 201 5.58 25.53 -4.95
C ASN A 201 4.69 24.64 -4.06
N GLY A 202 4.56 24.93 -2.76
CA GLY A 202 3.74 24.12 -1.84
C GLY A 202 2.24 24.11 -2.13
N TRP A 203 1.75 25.01 -2.99
CA TRP A 203 0.38 25.03 -3.54
C TRP A 203 0.35 24.62 -5.03
N GLY A 204 1.42 23.98 -5.49
CA GLY A 204 1.60 23.55 -6.85
C GLY A 204 1.15 22.11 -7.05
N TRP A 205 0.42 21.84 -8.15
CA TRP A 205 0.14 20.47 -8.56
C TRP A 205 1.42 19.66 -8.64
N GLU A 206 1.51 18.62 -7.81
CA GLU A 206 2.68 17.76 -7.75
C GLU A 206 2.83 17.00 -9.08
N GLY A 207 3.96 17.20 -9.76
CA GLY A 207 4.26 16.61 -11.06
C GLY A 207 3.90 17.45 -12.29
N ALA A 208 3.34 18.65 -12.13
CA ALA A 208 3.13 19.61 -13.21
C ALA A 208 4.18 20.75 -13.14
N GLY A 209 4.90 20.97 -14.24
CA GLY A 209 5.86 22.07 -14.36
C GLY A 209 5.18 23.44 -14.51
N SER A 210 5.98 24.52 -14.44
CA SER A 210 5.50 25.87 -14.76
C SER A 210 4.87 25.97 -16.15
N ASP A 211 5.41 25.21 -17.10
CA ASP A 211 4.98 25.20 -18.50
C ASP A 211 3.62 24.50 -18.65
N ASP A 212 3.40 23.39 -17.95
CA ASP A 212 2.12 22.69 -17.96
C ASP A 212 0.99 23.58 -17.36
N ARG A 213 1.33 24.45 -16.40
CA ARG A 213 0.39 25.45 -15.85
C ARG A 213 0.10 26.59 -16.83
N ALA A 214 1.11 27.05 -17.56
CA ALA A 214 0.92 28.07 -18.60
C ALA A 214 0.02 27.54 -19.73
N ASP A 215 0.22 26.28 -20.13
CA ASP A 215 -0.63 25.62 -21.12
C ASP A 215 -2.08 25.49 -20.63
N LEU A 216 -2.30 25.05 -19.38
CA LEU A 216 -3.64 24.98 -18.78
C LEU A 216 -4.32 26.35 -18.70
N ASN A 217 -3.61 27.39 -18.29
CA ASN A 217 -4.15 28.75 -18.25
C ASN A 217 -4.53 29.23 -19.64
N SER A 218 -3.74 28.91 -20.67
CA SER A 218 -4.08 29.26 -22.06
C SER A 218 -5.36 28.57 -22.54
N LEU A 219 -5.59 27.31 -22.12
CA LEU A 219 -6.81 26.57 -22.43
C LEU A 219 -8.01 27.16 -21.68
N LEU A 220 -7.85 27.50 -20.40
CA LEU A 220 -8.91 28.16 -19.61
C LEU A 220 -9.28 29.52 -20.20
N ASP A 221 -8.30 30.31 -20.63
CA ASP A 221 -8.53 31.60 -21.30
C ASP A 221 -9.29 31.40 -22.62
N SER A 222 -8.98 30.35 -23.39
CA SER A 222 -9.73 30.03 -24.62
C SER A 222 -11.18 29.59 -24.36
N CYS A 223 -11.41 28.84 -23.27
CA CYS A 223 -12.74 28.40 -22.85
C CYS A 223 -13.58 29.55 -22.27
N LEU A 224 -12.94 30.49 -21.56
CA LEU A 224 -13.59 31.69 -21.04
C LEU A 224 -13.88 32.71 -22.15
N ALA A 225 -12.97 32.86 -23.11
CA ALA A 225 -13.13 33.77 -24.25
C ALA A 225 -14.20 33.29 -25.26
N SER A 226 -14.49 31.99 -25.33
CA SER A 226 -15.59 31.45 -26.15
C SER A 226 -16.96 31.51 -25.46
N GLY A 227 -16.99 31.89 -24.18
CA GLY A 227 -18.21 32.08 -23.38
C GLY A 227 -18.68 33.53 -23.22
N SER A 228 -17.98 34.52 -23.81
CA SER A 228 -18.38 35.94 -23.88
C SER A 228 -18.71 36.36 -25.31
#